data_AF-A0A838R4E0-F1
#
_entry.id   AF-A0A838R4E0-F1
#
_cell.length_a   1.000
_cell.length_b   1.000
_cell.length_c   1.000
_cell.angle_alpha   90.00
_cell.angle_beta   90.00
_cell.angle_gamma   90.00
#
_symmetry.space_group_name_H-M   'P 1'
#
loop_
_entity.id
_entity.type
_entity.pdbx_description
1 polymer ?
#
loop_
_entity_poly.entity_id
_entity_poly.type
_entity_poly.pdbx_seq_one_letter_code
_entity_poly.pdbx_strand_id
1 'polypeptide(L)' 'SIMFYPPGIPLLMPGEEVTADIIEVCQQLLAGGAHCYASDPTLGTIRVVA' A
#
# COMPACT_ATOMS: atom_id res chain seq x y z
N SER A 1 -6.19 -3.38 -4.32
CA SER A 1 -5.00 -2.63 -4.74
C SER A 1 -4.66 -1.62 -3.67
N ILE A 2 -3.39 -1.23 -3.57
CA ILE A 2 -2.85 -0.19 -2.69
C ILE A 2 -2.12 0.80 -3.60
N MET A 3 -2.43 2.09 -3.47
CA MET A 3 -1.86 3.16 -4.29
C MET A 3 -1.62 4.40 -3.42
N PHE A 4 -0.54 5.14 -3.68
CA PHE A 4 -0.19 6.35 -2.92
C PHE A 4 -0.10 7.57 -3.82
N TYR A 5 -0.50 8.73 -3.29
CA TYR A 5 -0.42 10.01 -3.97
C TYR A 5 0.28 11.08 -3.10
N PRO A 6 1.23 11.86 -3.69
CA PRO A 6 1.95 11.64 -4.96
C PRO A 6 2.91 10.44 -4.84
N PRO A 7 3.30 9.71 -5.92
CA PRO A 7 3.22 10.02 -7.36
C PRO A 7 1.98 9.48 -8.12
N GLY A 8 1.15 8.63 -7.51
CA GLY A 8 -0.11 8.20 -8.11
C GLY A 8 -0.11 6.91 -8.92
N ILE A 9 0.91 6.07 -8.74
CA ILE A 9 0.99 4.73 -9.36
C ILE A 9 0.65 3.64 -8.33
N PRO A 10 0.06 2.50 -8.76
CA PRO A 10 -0.26 1.42 -7.84
C PRO A 10 1.04 0.84 -7.27
N LEU A 11 1.07 0.66 -5.96
CA LEU A 11 2.19 0.04 -5.25
C LEU A 11 1.97 -1.46 -5.06
N LEU A 12 0.70 -1.90 -5.07
CA LEU A 12 0.29 -3.29 -4.92
C LEU A 12 -1.04 -3.53 -5.65
N MET A 13 -1.09 -4.52 -6.53
CA MET A 13 -2.27 -4.97 -7.25
C MET A 13 -2.81 -6.29 -6.67
N PRO A 14 -4.11 -6.59 -6.82
CA PRO A 14 -4.65 -7.88 -6.38
C PRO A 14 -3.93 -9.04 -7.08
N GLY A 15 -3.44 -10.00 -6.29
CA GLY A 15 -2.72 -11.18 -6.77
C GLY A 15 -1.20 -10.99 -6.86
N GLU A 16 -0.69 -9.79 -6.58
CA GLU A 16 0.75 -9.60 -6.41
C GLU A 16 1.22 -10.10 -5.04
N GLU A 17 2.49 -10.51 -5.00
CA GLU A 17 3.13 -10.97 -3.78
C GLU A 17 3.38 -9.81 -2.81
N VAL A 18 2.97 -10.01 -1.56
CA VAL A 18 3.22 -9.04 -0.48
C VAL A 18 4.52 -9.40 0.23
N THR A 19 5.53 -8.55 0.06
CA THR A 19 6.84 -8.72 0.71
C THR A 19 7.04 -7.73 1.86
N ALA A 20 8.02 -8.00 2.73
CA ALA A 20 8.36 -7.11 3.84
C ALA A 20 8.79 -5.71 3.36
N ASP A 21 9.59 -5.65 2.30
CA ASP A 21 10.05 -4.39 1.72
C ASP A 21 8.88 -3.51 1.25
N ILE A 22 7.84 -4.11 0.65
CA ILE A 22 6.65 -3.38 0.22
C ILE A 22 5.88 -2.82 1.43
N ILE A 23 5.78 -3.59 2.52
CA ILE A 23 5.14 -3.12 3.75
C ILE A 23 5.92 -1.93 4.33
N GLU A 24 7.25 -1.99 4.34
CA GLU A 24 8.08 -0.89 4.82
C GLU A 24 7.87 0.39 4.01
N VAL A 25 7.86 0.30 2.67
CA VAL A 25 7.58 1.44 1.79
C VAL A 25 6.20 2.03 2.06
N CYS A 26 5.18 1.17 2.23
CA CYS A 26 3.83 1.60 2.55
C CYS A 26 3.77 2.39 3.87
N GLN A 27 4.48 1.92 4.90
CA GLN A 27 4.56 2.60 6.20
C GLN A 27 5.30 3.94 6.11
N GLN A 28 6.40 4.00 5.37
CA GLN A 28 7.15 5.23 5.15
C GLN A 28 6.30 6.28 4.43
N LEU A 29 5.53 5.88 3.41
CA LEU A 29 4.64 6.78 2.67
C LEU A 29 3.49 7.29 3.54
N LEU A 30 2.86 6.42 4.35
CA LEU A 30 1.86 6.84 5.34
C LEU A 30 2.44 7.83 6.35
N ALA A 31 3.62 7.54 6.90
CA ALA A 31 4.30 8.43 7.85
C ALA A 31 4.70 9.77 7.21
N GLY A 32 5.03 9.77 5.91
CA GLY A 32 5.31 10.96 5.12
C GLY A 32 4.06 11.78 4.74
N GLY A 33 2.86 11.35 5.14
CA GLY A 33 1.61 12.05 4.85
C GLY A 33 1.11 11.85 3.41
N ALA A 34 1.63 10.85 2.69
CA ALA A 34 1.11 10.50 1.38
C ALA A 34 -0.32 9.95 1.51
N HIS A 35 -1.18 10.32 0.57
CA HIS A 35 -2.57 9.89 0.60
C HIS A 35 -2.67 8.44 0.10
N CYS A 36 -3.19 7.55 0.94
CA CYS A 36 -3.32 6.13 0.63
C CYS A 36 -4.72 5.80 0.08
N TYR A 37 -4.76 5.19 -1.09
CA TYR A 37 -5.94 4.60 -1.69
C TYR A 37 -5.83 3.07 -1.59
N ALA A 38 -6.53 2.50 -0.62
CA ALA A 38 -6.59 1.08 -0.35
C ALA A 38 -7.96 0.70 0.23
N SER A 39 -8.23 -0.60 0.38
CA SER A 39 -9.43 -1.07 1.09
C SER A 39 -9.40 -0.68 2.58
N ASP A 40 -8.21 -0.57 3.16
CA ASP A 40 -7.94 -0.03 4.49
C ASP A 40 -6.89 1.08 4.35
N PRO A 41 -7.27 2.36 4.37
CA PRO A 41 -6.35 3.48 4.21
C PRO A 41 -5.33 3.62 5.34
N THR A 42 -5.56 2.99 6.50
CA THR A 42 -4.61 2.98 7.61
C THR A 42 -3.53 1.93 7.45
N LEU A 43 -3.71 1.00 6.50
CA LEU A 43 -2.89 -0.19 6.30
C LEU A 43 -2.71 -1.04 7.57
N GLY A 44 -3.67 -0.99 8.49
CA GLY A 44 -3.72 -1.89 9.66
C GLY A 44 -3.96 -3.34 9.25
N THR A 45 -4.63 -3.55 8.11
CA THR A 45 -4.83 -4.87 7.50
C THR A 45 -4.61 -4.82 5.99
N ILE A 46 -3.98 -5.86 5.44
CA ILE A 46 -3.83 -6.05 3.99
C ILE A 46 -4.50 -7.36 3.61
N ARG A 47 -5.46 -7.29 2.69
CA ARG A 47 -6.10 -8.47 2.12
C ARG A 47 -5.24 -9.04 1.01
N VAL A 48 -4.75 -10.25 1.22
CA VAL A 48 -4.06 -11.05 0.19
C VAL A 48 -5.09 -11.92 -0.53
N VAL A 49 -4.97 -12.02 -1.85
CA VAL A 49 -5.78 -12.92 -2.69
C VAL A 49 -4.83 -13.90 -3.38
N ALA A 50 -5.24 -15.17 -3.47
CA ALA A 50 -4.50 -16.24 -4.13
C ALA A 50 -4.98 -16.42 -5.58
#